data_AF-A0A7S2DYN5-F1
#
_entry.id   AF-A0A7S2DYN5-F1
#
_cell.length_a   1.000
_cell.length_b   1.000
_cell.length_c   1.000
_cell.angle_alpha   90.00
_cell.angle_beta   90.00
_cell.angle_gamma   90.00
#
_symmetry.space_group_name_H-M   'P 1'
#
loop_
_entity.id
_entity.type
_entity.pdbx_description
1 polymer ?
#
loop_
_entity_poly.entity_id
_entity_poly.type
_entity_poly.pdbx_seq_one_letter_code
_entity_poly.pdbx_strand_id
1 'polypeptide(L)'
;NSKVLEHLLHKFIGASWDVTSRSTPQAALEAVREMAFDLVIMDEVFSDEAEGMRGSDAVREIRRFEEQQDDSRKAIIVMCSSNTSDDAASMFMRAGADAVWSKPYTGSNLQNDLEMLFAARWREASACIDREKAAIQKKLN
;
A
#
# COMPACT_ATOMS: atom_id res chain seq x y z
N ASN A 1 -11.35 -13.62 -2.69
CA ASN A 1 -11.18 -12.20 -3.08
C ASN A 1 -9.84 -11.97 -3.80
N SER A 2 -8.72 -12.45 -3.25
CA SER A 2 -7.36 -12.30 -3.81
C SER A 2 -7.22 -12.67 -5.29
N LYS A 3 -7.74 -13.82 -5.75
CA LYS A 3 -7.62 -14.26 -7.16
C LYS A 3 -8.28 -13.31 -8.17
N VAL A 4 -9.37 -12.64 -7.78
CA VAL A 4 -10.03 -11.66 -8.66
C VAL A 4 -9.14 -10.44 -8.79
N LEU A 5 -8.63 -9.93 -7.68
CA LEU A 5 -7.74 -8.78 -7.67
C LEU A 5 -6.44 -9.07 -8.46
N GLU A 6 -5.81 -10.22 -8.23
CA GLU A 6 -4.63 -10.67 -8.99
C GLU A 6 -4.91 -10.70 -10.49
N HIS A 7 -6.03 -11.30 -10.91
CA HIS A 7 -6.45 -11.30 -12.31
C HIS A 7 -6.68 -9.89 -12.86
N LEU A 8 -7.31 -8.99 -12.08
CA LEU A 8 -7.56 -7.61 -12.49
C LEU A 8 -6.24 -6.83 -12.61
N LEU A 9 -5.30 -6.98 -11.68
CA LEU A 9 -4.00 -6.30 -11.74
C LEU A 9 -3.23 -6.73 -13.00
N HIS A 10 -3.16 -8.04 -13.27
CA HIS A 10 -2.54 -8.54 -14.50
C HIS A 10 -3.25 -8.05 -15.78
N LYS A 11 -4.58 -7.97 -15.75
CA LYS A 11 -5.38 -7.56 -16.91
C LYS A 11 -5.30 -6.05 -17.20
N PHE A 12 -5.36 -5.21 -16.17
CA PHE A 12 -5.48 -3.75 -16.33
C PHE A 12 -4.13 -3.03 -16.31
N ILE A 13 -3.14 -3.57 -15.60
CA ILE A 13 -1.83 -2.91 -15.45
C ILE A 13 -0.74 -3.64 -16.27
N GLY A 14 -0.97 -4.90 -16.64
CA GLY A 14 -0.10 -5.69 -17.50
C GLY A 14 0.79 -6.68 -16.75
N ALA A 15 1.51 -7.53 -17.49
CA ALA A 15 2.36 -8.61 -16.95
C ALA A 15 3.68 -8.13 -16.30
N SER A 16 3.90 -6.82 -16.23
CA SER A 16 5.15 -6.22 -15.74
C SER A 16 5.31 -6.22 -14.22
N TRP A 17 4.26 -6.61 -13.49
CA TRP A 17 4.23 -6.62 -12.03
C TRP A 17 4.59 -8.01 -11.50
N ASP A 18 5.51 -8.03 -10.53
CA ASP A 18 5.74 -9.21 -9.71
C ASP A 18 4.72 -9.21 -8.56
N VAL A 19 3.77 -10.15 -8.61
CA VAL A 19 2.64 -10.19 -7.69
C VAL A 19 2.82 -11.33 -6.71
N THR A 20 2.93 -10.99 -5.43
CA THR A 20 2.92 -11.96 -4.33
C THR A 20 1.63 -11.85 -3.53
N SER A 21 0.92 -12.97 -3.36
CA SER A 21 -0.31 -13.04 -2.56
C SER A 21 -0.11 -13.82 -1.25
N ARG A 22 -0.80 -13.38 -0.20
CA ARG A 22 -0.85 -13.99 1.12
C ARG A 22 -2.30 -14.03 1.60
N SER A 23 -2.65 -15.06 2.36
CA SER A 23 -4.02 -15.28 2.86
C SER A 23 -4.19 -15.01 4.35
N THR A 24 -3.11 -14.66 5.05
CA THR A 24 -3.15 -14.35 6.49
C THR A 24 -2.42 -13.03 6.78
N PRO A 25 -2.83 -12.31 7.84
CA PRO A 25 -2.15 -11.09 8.28
C PRO A 25 -0.66 -11.32 8.58
N GLN A 26 -0.35 -12.42 9.27
CA GLN A 26 1.01 -12.76 9.69
C GLN A 26 1.92 -12.98 8.49
N ALA A 27 1.46 -13.75 7.50
CA ALA A 27 2.25 -14.02 6.31
C ALA A 27 2.43 -12.76 5.43
N ALA A 28 1.49 -11.81 5.48
CA ALA A 28 1.64 -10.51 4.83
C ALA A 28 2.69 -9.64 5.53
N LEU A 29 2.69 -9.62 6.87
CA LEU A 29 3.71 -8.91 7.66
C LEU A 29 5.11 -9.49 7.45
N GLU A 30 5.24 -10.81 7.44
CA GLU A 30 6.49 -11.51 7.15
C GLU A 30 7.00 -11.13 5.75
N ALA A 31 6.14 -11.17 4.74
CA ALA A 31 6.52 -10.80 3.38
C ALA A 31 7.07 -9.36 3.31
N VAL A 32 6.40 -8.39 3.92
CA VAL A 32 6.85 -6.98 3.91
C VAL A 32 8.17 -6.77 4.65
N ARG A 33 8.50 -7.64 5.62
CA ARG A 33 9.78 -7.59 6.33
C ARG A 33 10.92 -8.23 5.55
N GLU A 34 10.62 -9.24 4.74
CA GLU A 34 11.61 -9.98 3.95
C GLU A 34 11.94 -9.28 2.63
N MET A 35 10.97 -8.58 2.04
CA MET A 35 11.12 -7.92 0.75
C MET A 35 10.41 -6.58 0.70
N ALA A 36 10.97 -5.65 -0.08
CA ALA A 36 10.36 -4.35 -0.33
C ALA A 36 9.28 -4.46 -1.40
N PHE A 37 8.12 -3.83 -1.16
CA PHE A 37 7.03 -3.73 -2.12
C PHE A 37 6.77 -2.27 -2.49
N ASP A 38 6.48 -2.03 -3.76
CA ASP A 38 6.01 -0.72 -4.23
C ASP A 38 4.54 -0.46 -3.86
N LEU A 39 3.74 -1.53 -3.83
CA LEU A 39 2.31 -1.50 -3.55
C LEU A 39 1.93 -2.71 -2.69
N VAL A 40 1.19 -2.45 -1.62
CA VAL A 40 0.53 -3.45 -0.79
C VAL A 40 -0.96 -3.21 -0.86
N ILE A 41 -1.72 -4.22 -1.27
CA ILE A 41 -3.18 -4.17 -1.23
C ILE A 41 -3.64 -5.07 -0.08
N MET A 42 -4.31 -4.47 0.89
CA MET A 42 -4.64 -5.11 2.15
C MET A 42 -6.16 -5.22 2.31
N ASP A 43 -6.66 -6.43 2.53
CA ASP A 43 -8.06 -6.64 2.87
C ASP A 43 -8.28 -6.34 4.37
N GLU A 44 -9.32 -5.58 4.71
CA GLU A 44 -9.65 -5.34 6.13
C GLU A 44 -10.04 -6.64 6.85
N VAL A 45 -10.67 -7.58 6.14
CA VAL A 45 -11.10 -8.87 6.68
C VAL A 45 -10.41 -10.00 5.91
N PHE A 46 -9.47 -10.69 6.55
CA PHE A 46 -8.73 -11.81 5.95
C PHE A 46 -9.45 -13.15 6.02
N SER A 47 -10.17 -13.38 7.11
CA SER A 47 -10.96 -14.59 7.36
C SER A 47 -12.25 -14.21 8.06
N ASP A 48 -13.25 -15.09 7.99
CA ASP A 48 -14.53 -14.93 8.69
C ASP A 48 -14.40 -15.21 10.21
N GLU A 49 -13.19 -15.47 10.71
CA GLU A 49 -12.92 -15.74 12.11
C GLU A 49 -12.90 -14.43 12.91
N ALA A 50 -13.73 -14.37 13.96
CA ALA A 50 -13.93 -13.17 14.76
C ALA A 50 -12.70 -12.72 15.58
N GLU A 51 -11.73 -13.61 15.82
CA GLU A 51 -10.56 -13.38 16.68
C GLU A 51 -9.24 -13.16 15.90
N GLY A 52 -9.32 -12.98 14.58
CA GLY A 52 -8.15 -12.72 13.74
C GLY A 52 -7.69 -11.26 13.74
N MET A 53 -6.39 -11.04 13.56
CA MET A 53 -5.82 -9.71 13.30
C MET A 53 -6.48 -9.08 12.06
N ARG A 54 -6.87 -7.81 12.16
CA ARG A 54 -7.50 -7.07 11.07
C ARG A 54 -6.48 -6.52 10.07
N GLY A 55 -6.91 -6.24 8.85
CA GLY A 55 -6.07 -5.58 7.83
C GLY A 55 -5.49 -4.27 8.33
N SER A 56 -6.33 -3.42 8.94
CA SER A 56 -5.90 -2.16 9.53
C SER A 56 -4.86 -2.32 10.65
N ASP A 57 -4.90 -3.41 11.43
CA ASP A 57 -3.85 -3.71 12.42
C ASP A 57 -2.52 -4.04 11.75
N ALA A 58 -2.56 -4.88 10.70
CA ALA A 58 -1.38 -5.21 9.91
C ALA A 58 -0.76 -3.97 9.26
N VAL A 59 -1.57 -3.04 8.73
CA VAL A 59 -1.07 -1.78 8.16
C VAL A 59 -0.32 -0.94 9.20
N ARG A 60 -0.82 -0.85 10.44
CA ARG A 60 -0.11 -0.12 11.50
C ARG A 60 1.26 -0.74 11.80
N GLU A 61 1.33 -2.06 11.83
CA GLU A 61 2.60 -2.77 12.04
C GLU A 61 3.58 -2.58 10.87
N ILE A 62 3.08 -2.56 9.63
CA ILE A 62 3.91 -2.24 8.46
C ILE A 62 4.48 -0.82 8.57
N ARG A 63 3.66 0.18 8.90
CA ARG A 63 4.14 1.56 9.04
C ARG A 63 5.16 1.71 10.17
N ARG A 64 4.94 1.05 11.32
CA ARG A 64 5.92 1.01 12.41
C ARG A 64 7.25 0.41 11.97
N PHE A 65 7.20 -0.65 11.17
CA PHE A 65 8.40 -1.26 10.62
C PHE A 65 9.11 -0.31 9.63
N GLU A 66 8.38 0.31 8.70
CA GLU A 66 8.94 1.28 7.76
C GLU A 66 9.56 2.50 8.45
N GLU A 67 8.98 2.99 9.54
CA GLU A 67 9.53 4.10 10.34
C GLU A 67 10.86 3.76 11.02
N GLN A 68 11.13 2.46 11.25
CA GLN A 68 12.38 1.98 11.83
C GLN A 68 13.47 1.74 10.79
N GLN A 69 13.10 1.71 9.50
CA GLN A 69 14.06 1.58 8.40
C GLN A 69 14.59 2.96 8.02
N ASP A 70 15.91 3.06 7.86
CA ASP A 70 16.59 4.28 7.42
C ASP A 70 16.34 4.56 5.92
N ASP A 71 15.85 3.56 5.19
CA ASP A 71 15.49 3.67 3.78
C ASP A 71 14.07 4.24 3.63
N SER A 72 14.00 5.44 3.06
CA SER A 72 12.79 6.25 2.85
C SER A 72 11.71 5.63 1.95
N ARG A 73 11.94 4.45 1.36
CA ARG A 73 11.02 3.83 0.42
C ARG A 73 9.89 3.09 1.12
N LYS A 74 8.90 3.85 1.57
CA LYS A 74 7.62 3.30 2.05
C LYS A 74 6.87 2.63 0.90
N ALA A 75 6.11 1.58 1.16
CA ALA A 75 5.15 1.05 0.21
C ALA A 75 3.95 2.01 0.08
N ILE A 76 3.26 1.98 -1.06
CA ILE A 76 1.89 2.48 -1.15
C ILE A 76 0.98 1.39 -0.58
N ILE A 77 0.12 1.72 0.38
CA ILE A 77 -0.79 0.76 1.02
C ILE A 77 -2.23 1.13 0.71
N VAL A 78 -2.95 0.23 0.04
CA VAL A 78 -4.36 0.40 -0.31
C VAL A 78 -5.22 -0.57 0.50
N MET A 79 -6.12 -0.04 1.31
CA MET A 79 -7.08 -0.84 2.07
C MET A 79 -8.28 -1.21 1.21
N CYS A 80 -8.76 -2.45 1.31
CA CYS A 80 -9.95 -2.92 0.61
C CYS A 80 -11.02 -3.37 1.60
N SER A 81 -12.25 -2.90 1.43
CA SER A 81 -13.37 -3.26 2.31
C SER A 81 -14.69 -3.31 1.55
N SER A 82 -15.62 -4.14 2.01
CA SER A 82 -17.03 -4.09 1.59
C SER A 82 -17.81 -2.98 2.31
N ASN A 83 -17.31 -2.53 3.47
CA ASN A 83 -17.81 -1.36 4.19
C ASN A 83 -16.85 -0.19 4.01
N THR A 84 -17.25 0.79 3.20
CA THR A 84 -16.50 2.03 2.97
C THR A 84 -17.32 3.25 3.39
N SER A 85 -18.02 3.16 4.51
CA SER A 85 -18.54 4.37 5.16
C SER A 85 -17.41 5.37 5.44
N ASP A 86 -17.72 6.66 5.55
CA ASP A 86 -16.72 7.70 5.81
C ASP A 86 -15.94 7.43 7.10
N ASP A 87 -16.59 6.85 8.11
CA ASP A 87 -15.95 6.43 9.36
C ASP A 87 -14.96 5.27 9.15
N ALA A 88 -15.35 4.26 8.38
CA ALA A 88 -14.47 3.14 8.05
C ALA A 88 -13.26 3.62 7.21
N ALA A 89 -13.50 4.46 6.20
CA ALA A 89 -12.44 5.06 5.40
C ALA A 89 -11.48 5.89 6.27
N SER A 90 -12.01 6.72 7.17
CA SER A 90 -11.22 7.49 8.12
C SER A 90 -10.38 6.60 9.03
N MET A 91 -10.94 5.48 9.50
CA MET A 91 -10.23 4.51 10.32
C MET A 91 -9.07 3.85 9.55
N PHE A 92 -9.26 3.51 8.27
CA PHE A 92 -8.20 2.96 7.41
C PHE A 92 -7.08 3.97 7.15
N MET A 93 -7.41 5.22 6.85
CA MET A 93 -6.40 6.28 6.68
C MET A 93 -5.61 6.51 7.96
N ARG A 94 -6.28 6.52 9.14
CA ARG A 94 -5.61 6.63 10.45
C ARG A 94 -4.73 5.44 10.78
N ALA A 95 -5.00 4.27 10.21
CA ALA A 95 -4.12 3.10 10.33
C ALA A 95 -2.83 3.25 9.50
N GLY A 96 -2.79 4.18 8.54
CA GLY A 96 -1.63 4.45 7.69
C GLY A 96 -1.81 4.03 6.23
N ALA A 97 -3.04 3.76 5.78
CA ALA A 97 -3.33 3.53 4.37
C ALA A 97 -3.16 4.82 3.55
N ASP A 98 -2.68 4.71 2.31
CA ASP A 98 -2.62 5.81 1.34
C ASP A 98 -3.95 5.95 0.57
N ALA A 99 -4.71 4.86 0.43
CA ALA A 99 -6.03 4.87 -0.22
C ALA A 99 -6.95 3.76 0.31
N VAL A 100 -8.23 3.88 -0.03
CA VAL A 100 -9.28 2.91 0.30
C VAL A 100 -10.06 2.55 -0.97
N TRP A 101 -10.17 1.26 -1.26
CA TRP A 101 -10.98 0.71 -2.32
C TRP A 101 -12.22 0.00 -1.78
N SER A 102 -13.36 0.34 -2.35
CA SER A 102 -14.61 -0.39 -2.12
C SER A 102 -14.69 -1.62 -3.02
N LYS A 103 -15.24 -2.70 -2.45
CA LYS A 103 -15.58 -3.90 -3.22
C LYS A 103 -17.01 -3.78 -3.77
N PRO A 104 -17.30 -4.27 -4.99
CA PRO A 104 -16.39 -4.99 -5.90
C PRO A 104 -15.46 -4.07 -6.69
N TYR A 105 -14.29 -4.57 -7.06
CA TYR A 105 -13.31 -3.82 -7.83
C TYR A 105 -13.73 -3.69 -9.31
N THR A 106 -13.67 -2.47 -9.85
CA THR A 106 -13.86 -2.21 -11.29
C THR A 106 -12.53 -1.77 -11.91
N GLY A 107 -12.22 -2.29 -13.10
CA GLY A 107 -10.90 -2.09 -13.72
C GLY A 107 -10.51 -0.64 -13.99
N SER A 108 -11.46 0.20 -14.41
CA SER A 108 -11.23 1.63 -14.68
C SER A 108 -10.83 2.41 -13.43
N ASN A 109 -11.39 2.03 -12.27
CA ASN A 109 -11.15 2.75 -11.02
C ASN A 109 -9.78 2.37 -10.45
N LEU A 110 -9.42 1.09 -10.51
CA LEU A 110 -8.12 0.60 -10.05
C LEU A 110 -6.96 1.26 -10.81
N GLN A 111 -7.04 1.32 -12.15
CA GLN A 111 -5.95 1.87 -12.95
C GLN A 111 -5.73 3.37 -12.67
N ASN A 112 -6.81 4.16 -12.71
CA ASN A 112 -6.72 5.60 -12.46
C ASN A 112 -6.21 5.90 -11.05
N ASP A 113 -6.68 5.17 -10.05
CA ASP A 113 -6.24 5.35 -8.66
C ASP A 113 -4.76 5.03 -8.49
N LEU A 114 -4.28 3.92 -9.08
CA LEU A 114 -2.87 3.58 -9.04
C LEU A 114 -2.01 4.61 -9.76
N GLU A 115 -2.41 5.06 -10.95
CA GLU A 115 -1.69 6.13 -11.66
C GLU A 115 -1.57 7.38 -10.80
N MET A 116 -2.64 7.79 -10.12
CA MET A 116 -2.60 8.92 -9.18
C MET A 116 -1.69 8.69 -7.98
N LEU A 117 -1.76 7.51 -7.36
CA LEU A 117 -0.96 7.15 -6.19
C LEU A 117 0.53 7.11 -6.51
N PHE A 118 0.91 6.45 -7.62
CA PHE A 118 2.30 6.41 -8.07
C PHE A 118 2.80 7.78 -8.51
N ALA A 119 1.98 8.58 -9.18
CA ALA A 119 2.36 9.95 -9.55
C ALA A 119 2.57 10.83 -8.31
N ALA A 120 1.75 10.68 -7.27
CA ALA A 120 1.94 11.39 -6.01
C ALA A 120 3.24 10.96 -5.32
N ARG A 121 3.48 9.64 -5.21
CA ARG A 121 4.69 9.11 -4.58
C ARG A 121 5.97 9.49 -5.34
N TRP A 122 5.92 9.48 -6.67
CA TRP A 122 7.04 9.91 -7.50
C TRP A 122 7.38 11.39 -7.30
N ARG A 123 6.37 12.25 -7.13
CA ARG A 123 6.57 13.68 -6.84
C ARG A 123 7.24 13.89 -5.48
N GLU A 124 6.84 13.13 -4.47
CA GLU A 124 7.45 13.18 -3.13
C GLU A 124 8.91 12.72 -3.15
N ALA A 125 9.19 11.60 -3.81
CA ALA A 125 10.56 11.08 -3.96
C ALA A 125 11.46 12.07 -4.74
N SER A 126 10.95 12.65 -5.83
CA SER A 126 11.68 13.64 -6.62
C SER A 126 12.02 14.89 -5.79
N ALA A 127 11.08 15.39 -5.00
CA ALA A 127 11.31 16.55 -4.14
C ALA A 127 12.33 16.26 -3.02
N CYS A 128 12.39 15.03 -2.51
CA CYS A 128 13.40 14.62 -1.54
C CYS A 128 14.81 14.68 -2.15
N ILE A 129 14.98 14.10 -3.34
CA ILE A 129 16.25 14.09 -4.07
C ILE A 129 16.72 15.52 -4.37
N ASP A 130 15.82 16.41 -4.79
CA ASP A 130 16.17 17.81 -5.10
C ASP A 130 16.62 18.58 -3.84
N ARG A 131 15.98 18.34 -2.68
CA ARG A 131 16.40 18.94 -1.40
C ARG A 131 17.78 18.45 -0.97
N GLU A 132 18.06 17.17 -1.13
CA GLU A 132 19.35 16.59 -0.77
C GLU A 132 20.48 17.13 -1.68
N LYS A 133 20.25 17.18 -2.99
CA LYS A 133 21.18 17.82 -3.94
C LYS A 133 21.46 19.29 -3.59
N ALA A 134 20.42 20.05 -3.25
CA ALA A 134 20.58 21.44 -2.83
C ALA A 134 21.39 21.57 -1.52
N ALA A 135 21.21 20.66 -0.57
CA ALA A 135 21.96 20.64 0.68
C ALA A 135 23.45 20.30 0.47
N ILE A 136 23.76 19.36 -0.43
CA ILE A 136 25.14 19.00 -0.80
C ILE A 136 25.83 20.16 -1.51
N GLN A 137 25.16 20.80 -2.47
CA GLN A 137 25.72 21.95 -3.20
C GLN A 137 26.04 23.13 -2.27
N LYS A 138 25.21 23.35 -1.23
CA LYS A 138 25.45 24.39 -0.21
C LYS A 138 26.63 24.08 0.72
N LYS A 139 27.02 22.81 0.89
CA LYS A 139 28.20 22.41 1.68
C LYS A 139 29.51 22.51 0.90
N LEU A 140 29.44 22.54 -0.43
CA LEU A 140 30.61 22.62 -1.33
C LEU A 140 31.01 24.06 -1.68
N ASN A 141 30.13 25.03 -1.44
CA ASN A 141 30.37 26.47 -1.60
C ASN A 141 30.66 27.12 -0.25
#